data_AF-A0A1J6IZQ2-F1
#
_entry.id   AF-A0A1J6IZQ2-F1
#
_cell.length_a   1.000
_cell.length_b   1.000
_cell.length_c   1.000
_cell.angle_alpha   90.00
_cell.angle_beta   90.00
_cell.angle_gamma   90.00
#
_symmetry.space_group_name_H-M   'P 1'
#
loop_
_entity.id
_entity.type
_entity.pdbx_description
1 polymer ?
#
loop_
_entity_poly.entity_id
_entity_poly.type
_entity_poly.pdbx_seq_one_letter_code
_entity_poly.pdbx_strand_id
1 'polypeptide(L)'
;PTRGGYFIGNVSPARMDFRWFALGNCIAILSSLATPEQASAIMDLIEARWDELVAEMPLKISYPALENHEWRLITGCDPKNTRWSYHNGGSWPG
;
A
#
# COMPACT_ATOMS: atom_id res chain seq x y z
N PRO A 1 -3.40 4.09 12.59
CA PRO A 1 -3.28 3.67 14.01
C PRO A 1 -2.52 4.75 14.79
N THR A 2 -2.57 4.76 16.13
CA THR A 2 -1.81 5.74 16.94
C THR A 2 -0.32 5.43 17.01
N ARG A 3 0.06 4.18 16.72
CA ARG A 3 1.44 3.72 16.51
C ARG A 3 1.59 3.17 15.09
N GLY A 4 2.80 3.29 14.54
CA GLY A 4 3.15 2.83 13.20
C GLY A 4 3.11 3.92 12.12
N GLY A 5 3.67 3.62 10.96
CA GLY A 5 3.80 4.53 9.83
C GLY A 5 4.33 3.83 8.59
N TYR A 6 4.33 4.50 7.44
CA TYR A 6 4.82 3.95 6.18
C TYR A 6 5.32 5.06 5.25
N PHE A 7 6.09 4.69 4.24
CA PHE A 7 6.44 5.59 3.15
C PHE A 7 5.26 5.77 2.20
N ILE A 8 4.88 7.02 1.97
CA ILE A 8 3.83 7.41 1.03
C ILE A 8 4.13 6.91 -0.39
N GLY A 9 3.11 6.49 -1.13
CA GLY A 9 3.27 5.86 -2.44
C GLY A 9 3.90 6.75 -3.51
N ASN A 10 3.62 8.06 -3.47
CA ASN A 10 4.24 9.03 -4.38
C ASN A 10 4.19 10.46 -3.82
N VAL A 11 5.19 11.27 -4.16
CA VAL A 11 5.26 12.71 -3.87
C VAL A 11 5.78 13.46 -5.10
N SER A 12 5.00 14.43 -5.57
CA SER A 12 5.38 15.35 -6.65
C SER A 12 4.77 16.74 -6.41
N PRO A 13 5.15 17.77 -7.18
CA PRO A 13 4.54 19.10 -7.03
C PRO A 13 3.01 19.03 -7.11
N ALA A 14 2.34 19.56 -6.09
CA ALA A 14 0.88 19.56 -5.93
C ALA A 14 0.19 18.18 -5.97
N ARG A 15 0.91 17.07 -5.73
CA ARG A 15 0.33 15.72 -5.70
C ARG A 15 1.04 14.82 -4.69
N MET A 16 0.24 14.17 -3.85
CA MET A 16 0.68 13.12 -2.94
C MET A 16 -0.27 11.93 -3.09
N ASP A 17 0.28 10.72 -3.25
CA ASP A 17 -0.49 9.48 -3.29
C ASP A 17 -0.36 8.77 -1.94
N PHE A 18 -1.36 8.95 -1.09
CA PHE A 18 -1.43 8.39 0.27
C PHE A 18 -1.73 6.88 0.32
N ARG A 19 -1.67 6.16 -0.80
CA ARG A 19 -1.79 4.70 -0.75
C ARG A 19 -0.53 4.09 -0.16
N TRP A 20 -0.71 3.05 0.64
CA TRP A 20 0.36 2.18 1.09
C TRP A 20 0.71 1.19 -0.02
N PHE A 21 2.01 0.97 -0.26
CA PHE A 21 2.50 -0.01 -1.23
C PHE A 21 3.45 -0.98 -0.55
N ALA A 22 3.13 -2.27 -0.62
CA ALA A 22 3.87 -3.33 0.05
C ALA A 22 5.35 -3.36 -0.36
N LEU A 23 5.62 -3.53 -1.65
CA LEU A 23 6.97 -3.72 -2.16
C LEU A 23 7.91 -2.55 -1.83
N GLY A 24 7.41 -1.32 -1.95
CA GLY A 24 8.20 -0.12 -1.63
C GLY A 24 8.61 -0.07 -0.16
N ASN A 25 7.69 -0.36 0.76
CA ASN A 25 7.98 -0.39 2.19
C ASN A 25 8.90 -1.56 2.56
N CYS A 26 8.69 -2.75 1.98
CA CYS A 26 9.57 -3.91 2.20
C CYS A 26 11.00 -3.64 1.72
N ILE A 27 11.17 -3.12 0.50
CA ILE A 27 12.50 -2.78 -0.04
C ILE A 27 13.14 -1.66 0.79
N ALA A 28 12.38 -0.66 1.24
CA ALA A 28 12.92 0.41 2.09
C ALA A 28 13.53 -0.14 3.39
N ILE A 29 12.90 -1.15 4.01
CA ILE A 29 13.48 -1.86 5.17
C ILE A 29 14.73 -2.64 4.75
N LEU A 30 14.63 -3.51 3.74
CA LEU A 30 15.71 -4.43 3.34
C LEU A 30 16.98 -3.71 2.83
N SER A 31 16.80 -2.57 2.19
CA SER A 31 17.90 -1.72 1.67
C SER A 31 18.49 -0.77 2.72
N SER A 32 17.97 -0.79 3.96
CA SER A 32 18.35 0.17 5.02
C SER A 32 18.07 1.65 4.68
N LEU A 33 17.15 1.91 3.73
CA LEU A 33 16.64 3.26 3.50
C LEU A 33 15.77 3.73 4.68
N ALA A 34 14.97 2.82 5.24
CA ALA A 34 14.23 3.06 6.46
C ALA A 34 15.20 3.08 7.65
N THR A 35 15.12 4.12 8.48
CA THR A 35 15.76 4.11 9.81
C THR A 35 15.20 2.96 10.66
N PRO A 36 15.91 2.48 11.69
CA PRO A 36 15.40 1.44 12.59
C PRO A 36 14.02 1.76 13.18
N GLU A 37 13.79 3.03 13.54
CA GLU A 37 12.52 3.51 14.06
C GLU A 37 11.41 3.45 12.99
N GLN A 38 11.70 3.84 11.75
CA GLN A 38 10.75 3.73 10.63
C GLN A 38 10.46 2.28 10.26
N ALA A 39 11.47 1.41 10.25
CA ALA A 39 11.28 -0.01 10.00
C ALA A 39 10.37 -0.64 11.06
N SER A 40 10.59 -0.34 12.34
CA SER A 40 9.69 -0.75 13.42
C SER A 40 8.30 -0.17 13.25
N ALA A 41 8.17 1.10 12.83
CA ALA A 41 6.87 1.73 12.61
C ALA A 41 6.10 1.09 11.43
N ILE A 42 6.78 0.64 10.37
CA ILE A 42 6.15 -0.11 9.27
C ILE A 42 5.62 -1.45 9.76
N MET A 43 6.38 -2.16 10.60
CA MET A 43 5.94 -3.43 11.18
C MET A 43 4.76 -3.22 12.16
N ASP A 44 4.84 -2.22 13.03
CA ASP A 44 3.75 -1.82 13.94
C ASP A 44 2.46 -1.49 13.15
N LEU A 45 2.58 -0.85 11.98
CA LEU A 45 1.43 -0.57 11.11
C LEU A 45 0.83 -1.85 10.54
N ILE A 46 1.65 -2.76 10.01
CA ILE A 46 1.19 -4.03 9.42
C ILE A 46 0.47 -4.86 10.49
N GLU A 47 1.00 -4.94 11.71
CA GLU A 47 0.35 -5.61 12.83
C GLU A 47 -0.98 -4.93 13.19
N ALA A 48 -0.98 -3.61 13.37
CA ALA A 48 -2.17 -2.85 13.77
C ALA A 48 -3.28 -2.76 12.69
N ARG A 49 -2.96 -3.14 11.45
CA ARG A 49 -3.87 -3.14 10.29
C ARG A 49 -3.82 -4.46 9.52
N TRP A 50 -3.57 -5.56 10.24
CA TRP A 50 -3.41 -6.88 9.66
C TRP A 50 -4.59 -7.29 8.77
N ASP A 51 -5.82 -7.09 9.24
CA ASP A 51 -7.03 -7.45 8.49
C ASP A 51 -7.19 -6.66 7.18
N GLU A 52 -6.62 -5.45 7.10
CA GLU A 52 -6.69 -4.59 5.92
C GLU A 52 -5.56 -4.87 4.93
N LEU A 53 -4.34 -5.09 5.43
CA LEU A 53 -3.12 -5.18 4.62
C LEU A 53 -2.75 -6.62 4.26
N VAL A 54 -3.13 -7.59 5.09
CA VAL A 54 -2.84 -9.02 4.91
C VAL A 54 -4.11 -9.83 4.73
N ALA A 55 -5.09 -9.67 5.63
CA ALA A 55 -6.30 -10.49 5.69
C ALA A 55 -5.97 -12.01 5.65
N GLU A 56 -6.76 -12.80 4.93
CA GLU A 56 -6.56 -14.25 4.77
C GLU A 56 -5.50 -14.64 3.74
N MET A 57 -5.06 -13.70 2.89
CA MET A 57 -4.09 -13.95 1.82
C MET A 57 -3.02 -12.85 1.81
N PRO A 58 -1.81 -13.12 2.34
CA PRO A 58 -0.70 -12.19 2.23
C PRO A 58 -0.25 -12.05 0.76
N LEU A 59 0.17 -10.88 0.27
CA LEU A 59 0.08 -9.55 0.86
C LEU A 59 -0.66 -8.62 -0.11
N LYS A 60 -1.44 -7.64 0.37
CA LYS A 60 -2.00 -6.61 -0.52
C LYS A 60 -0.88 -5.90 -1.27
N ILE A 61 -1.01 -5.74 -2.58
CA ILE A 61 -0.02 -4.99 -3.38
C ILE A 61 -0.07 -3.48 -3.05
N SER A 62 -1.27 -2.97 -2.81
CA SER A 62 -1.52 -1.60 -2.37
C SER A 62 -2.80 -1.50 -1.53
N TYR A 63 -2.92 -0.45 -0.72
CA TYR A 63 -4.14 -0.17 0.06
C TYR A 63 -4.37 1.35 0.22
N PRO A 64 -5.63 1.83 0.13
CA PRO A 64 -6.83 1.10 -0.30
C PRO A 64 -6.90 0.95 -1.83
N ALA A 65 -7.90 0.20 -2.30
CA ALA A 65 -8.25 0.17 -3.71
C ALA A 65 -8.91 1.49 -4.16
N LEU A 66 -8.65 1.89 -5.40
CA LEU A 66 -9.35 2.96 -6.08
C LEU A 66 -10.76 2.52 -6.43
N GLU A 67 -11.72 3.43 -6.24
CA GLU A 67 -13.14 3.18 -6.47
C GLU A 67 -13.80 4.30 -7.26
N ASN A 68 -14.98 4.03 -7.81
CA ASN A 68 -15.86 5.02 -8.43
C ASN A 68 -15.13 5.95 -9.41
N HIS A 69 -15.13 7.26 -9.13
CA HIS A 69 -14.55 8.26 -10.01
C HIS A 69 -13.02 8.19 -10.06
N GLU A 70 -12.35 7.92 -8.92
CA GLU A 70 -10.90 7.78 -8.88
C GLU A 70 -10.44 6.59 -9.73
N TRP A 71 -11.15 5.45 -9.65
CA TRP A 71 -10.86 4.32 -10.52
C TRP A 71 -10.99 4.70 -12.00
N ARG A 72 -12.12 5.33 -12.40
CA ARG A 72 -12.33 5.73 -13.80
C ARG A 72 -11.22 6.67 -14.30
N LEU A 73 -10.85 7.66 -13.49
CA LEU A 73 -9.86 8.67 -13.86
C LEU A 73 -8.43 8.13 -13.86
N ILE A 74 -8.04 7.38 -12.83
CA ILE A 74 -6.64 6.96 -12.63
C ILE A 74 -6.32 5.72 -13.46
N THR A 75 -7.24 4.76 -13.57
CA THR A 75 -7.02 3.52 -14.32
C THR A 75 -7.46 3.62 -15.77
N GLY A 76 -8.22 4.66 -16.16
CA GLY A 76 -8.82 4.75 -17.49
C GLY A 76 -9.94 3.72 -17.71
N CYS A 77 -10.68 3.39 -16.65
CA CYS A 77 -11.71 2.35 -16.65
C CYS A 77 -11.17 0.93 -16.97
N ASP A 78 -9.94 0.61 -16.57
CA ASP A 78 -9.30 -0.68 -16.85
C ASP A 78 -10.03 -1.85 -16.15
N PRO A 79 -10.71 -2.75 -16.89
CA PRO A 79 -11.51 -3.84 -16.31
C PRO A 79 -10.66 -4.91 -15.61
N LYS A 80 -9.33 -4.96 -15.81
CA LYS A 80 -8.45 -5.89 -15.09
C LYS A 80 -8.20 -5.43 -13.65
N ASN A 81 -8.25 -4.12 -13.42
CA ASN A 81 -7.92 -3.46 -12.17
C ASN A 81 -9.16 -2.94 -11.43
N THR A 82 -10.24 -3.73 -11.41
CA THR A 82 -11.44 -3.45 -10.61
C THR A 82 -11.12 -3.42 -9.11
N ARG A 83 -12.10 -3.02 -8.28
CA ARG A 83 -11.95 -2.90 -6.82
C ARG A 83 -11.40 -4.20 -6.21
N TRP A 84 -10.28 -4.11 -5.49
CA TRP A 84 -9.57 -5.22 -4.84
C TRP A 84 -9.05 -6.31 -5.80
N SER A 85 -8.86 -5.98 -7.08
CA SER A 85 -8.39 -6.90 -8.10
C SER A 85 -7.02 -6.50 -8.64
N TYR A 86 -6.21 -7.51 -8.99
CA TYR A 86 -4.93 -7.36 -9.67
C TYR A 86 -4.04 -6.26 -9.02
N HIS A 87 -3.68 -5.20 -9.72
CA HIS A 87 -2.84 -4.12 -9.15
C HIS A 87 -3.61 -3.16 -8.25
N ASN A 88 -4.95 -3.15 -8.30
CA ASN A 88 -5.81 -2.25 -7.54
C ASN A 88 -6.27 -2.89 -6.21
N GLY A 89 -5.30 -3.12 -5.31
CA GLY A 89 -5.56 -3.71 -3.99
C GLY A 89 -5.77 -5.23 -3.99
N GLY A 90 -5.30 -5.94 -5.02
CA GLY A 90 -5.25 -7.40 -5.00
C GLY A 90 -4.24 -7.93 -3.97
N SER A 91 -4.46 -9.14 -3.48
CA SER A 91 -3.48 -9.88 -2.65
C SER A 91 -2.57 -10.73 -3.55
N TRP A 92 -1.25 -10.60 -3.37
CA TRP A 92 -0.22 -11.23 -4.20
C TRP A 92 0.67 -12.12 -3.31
N PRO A 93 0.53 -13.45 -3.37
CA PRO A 93 1.29 -14.37 -2.51
C PRO A 93 2.74 -14.63 -2.98
N GLY A 94 3.04 -14.36 -4.26
CA GLY A 94 4.33 -14.67 -4.89
C GLY A 94 4.15 -15.24 -6.28
#